data_AF-A0A9D1KCB6-F1
#
_entry.id   AF-A0A9D1KCB6-F1
#
_cell.length_a   1.000
_cell.length_b   1.000
_cell.length_c   1.000
_cell.angle_alpha   90.00
_cell.angle_beta   90.00
_cell.angle_gamma   90.00
#
_symmetry.space_group_name_H-M   'P 1'
#
loop_
_entity.id
_entity.type
_entity.pdbx_description
1 polymer ?
#
loop_
_entity_poly.entity_id
_entity_poly.type
_entity_poly.pdbx_seq_one_letter_code
_entity_poly.pdbx_strand_id
1 'polypeptide(L)'
;MISKNDLEYIRDDYSDIDKQYKKIEQEIWGLEETPIVKKYIGLQKKKTELEIKRKNLHGLMEHGEYENCNHLWSISMDEYGEYDCFCVKCGLNYKSLRLTNRGKENSLSFDERVMASVLKEQSFVNDADINIVCDRELAMAIYKKIREYYPDIDDKTVIKYFEIALNDIRNIEVSDERKKSRAKRLGLSKDFNKWK
;
A
#
# COMPACT_ATOMS: atom_id res chain seq x y z
N MET A 1 -2.34 59.61 1.89
CA MET A 1 -3.58 59.89 2.64
C MET A 1 -4.73 59.64 1.69
N ILE A 2 -5.68 58.77 2.05
CA ILE A 2 -6.90 58.55 1.26
C ILE A 2 -7.71 59.85 1.33
N SER A 3 -8.06 60.44 0.19
CA SER A 3 -8.81 61.69 0.19
C SER A 3 -10.24 61.45 0.67
N LYS A 4 -10.93 62.52 1.06
CA LYS A 4 -12.31 62.43 1.54
C LYS A 4 -13.26 61.86 0.47
N ASN A 5 -13.02 62.21 -0.80
CA ASN A 5 -13.76 61.66 -1.94
C ASN A 5 -13.43 60.19 -2.20
N ASP A 6 -12.17 59.77 -2.01
CA ASP A 6 -11.78 58.36 -2.16
C ASP A 6 -12.44 57.49 -1.07
N LEU A 7 -12.59 58.02 0.15
CA LEU A 7 -13.29 57.34 1.24
C LEU A 7 -14.79 57.19 0.99
N GLU A 8 -15.41 58.14 0.30
CA GLU A 8 -16.83 58.09 -0.07
C GLU A 8 -17.05 57.05 -1.16
N TYR A 9 -16.22 57.05 -2.20
CA TYR A 9 -16.25 56.03 -3.25
C TYR A 9 -16.04 54.61 -2.70
N ILE A 10 -15.07 54.41 -1.80
CA ILE A 10 -14.82 53.11 -1.16
C ILE A 10 -16.02 52.65 -0.32
N ARG A 11 -16.74 53.57 0.35
CA ARG A 11 -17.92 53.22 1.16
C ARG A 11 -19.09 52.78 0.30
N ASP A 12 -19.29 53.45 -0.84
CA ASP A 12 -20.33 53.10 -1.79
C ASP A 12 -20.05 51.73 -2.42
N ASP A 13 -18.82 51.50 -2.91
CA ASP A 13 -18.38 50.20 -3.44
C ASP A 13 -18.52 49.08 -2.41
N TYR A 14 -18.11 49.34 -1.15
CA TYR A 14 -18.26 48.38 -0.06
C TYR A 14 -19.73 48.04 0.19
N SER A 15 -20.61 49.03 0.22
CA SER A 15 -22.04 48.81 0.45
C SER A 15 -22.66 47.93 -0.63
N ASP A 16 -22.27 48.14 -1.88
CA ASP A 16 -22.80 47.35 -2.99
C ASP A 16 -22.24 45.93 -3.03
N ILE A 17 -20.96 45.73 -2.67
CA ILE A 17 -20.40 44.39 -2.47
C ILE A 17 -21.07 43.67 -1.31
N ASP A 18 -21.29 44.35 -0.17
CA ASP A 18 -21.94 43.75 1.02
C ASP A 18 -23.37 43.29 0.71
N LYS A 19 -24.14 44.07 -0.06
CA LYS A 19 -25.47 43.64 -0.53
C LYS A 19 -25.40 42.39 -1.41
N GLN A 20 -24.46 42.34 -2.36
CA GLN A 20 -24.28 41.18 -3.24
C GLN A 20 -23.86 39.95 -2.44
N TYR A 21 -22.94 40.10 -1.49
CA TYR A 21 -22.50 39.05 -0.59
C TYR A 21 -23.67 38.47 0.21
N LYS A 22 -24.47 39.32 0.87
CA LYS A 22 -25.65 38.90 1.64
C LYS A 22 -26.68 38.17 0.79
N LYS A 23 -26.87 38.59 -0.46
CA LYS A 23 -27.77 37.90 -1.39
C LYS A 23 -27.27 36.49 -1.70
N ILE A 24 -25.99 36.35 -2.03
CA ILE A 24 -25.37 35.03 -2.29
C ILE A 24 -25.45 34.15 -1.04
N GLU A 25 -25.17 34.68 0.14
CA GLU A 25 -25.26 33.95 1.41
C GLU A 25 -26.67 33.39 1.65
N GLN A 26 -27.71 34.18 1.39
CA GLN A 26 -29.10 33.72 1.46
C GLN A 26 -29.43 32.63 0.45
N GLU A 27 -28.92 32.73 -0.78
CA GLU A 27 -29.11 31.69 -1.80
C GLU A 27 -28.42 30.38 -1.38
N ILE A 28 -27.22 30.44 -0.80
CA ILE A 28 -26.51 29.26 -0.25
C ILE A 28 -27.32 28.62 0.88
N TRP A 29 -27.82 29.41 1.85
CA TRP A 29 -28.68 28.87 2.91
C TRP A 29 -29.94 28.22 2.34
N GLY A 30 -30.57 28.82 1.33
CA GLY A 30 -31.70 28.22 0.62
C GLY A 30 -31.37 26.87 -0.02
N LEU A 31 -30.18 26.75 -0.61
CA LEU A 31 -29.68 25.49 -1.19
C LEU A 31 -29.40 24.43 -0.12
N GLU A 32 -28.76 24.81 1.00
CA GLU A 32 -28.49 23.91 2.13
C GLU A 32 -29.77 23.32 2.73
N GLU A 33 -30.85 24.08 2.69
CA GLU A 33 -32.16 23.63 3.15
C GLU A 33 -32.84 22.65 2.19
N THR A 34 -32.38 22.53 0.94
CA THR A 34 -32.97 21.61 -0.03
C THR A 34 -32.77 20.14 0.36
N PRO A 35 -33.75 19.26 0.12
CA PRO A 35 -33.62 17.83 0.40
C PRO A 35 -32.43 17.17 -0.30
N ILE A 36 -32.04 17.68 -1.48
CA ILE A 36 -30.94 17.15 -2.27
C ILE A 36 -29.60 17.44 -1.60
N VAL A 37 -29.35 18.69 -1.20
CA VAL A 37 -28.09 19.07 -0.54
C VAL A 37 -27.98 18.40 0.84
N LYS A 38 -29.07 18.36 1.62
CA LYS A 38 -29.09 17.60 2.89
C LYS A 38 -28.76 16.12 2.69
N LYS A 39 -29.34 15.49 1.67
CA LYS A 39 -29.03 14.09 1.32
C LYS A 39 -27.57 13.93 0.92
N TYR A 40 -27.02 14.84 0.10
CA TYR A 40 -25.61 14.82 -0.29
C TYR A 40 -24.68 14.90 0.93
N ILE A 41 -24.90 15.87 1.82
CA ILE A 41 -24.12 16.05 3.05
C ILE A 41 -24.22 14.79 3.93
N GLY A 42 -25.42 14.23 4.09
CA GLY A 42 -25.64 12.99 4.84
C GLY A 42 -24.89 11.79 4.25
N LEU A 43 -24.90 11.64 2.92
CA LEU A 43 -24.14 10.59 2.23
C LEU A 43 -22.64 10.78 2.36
N GLN A 44 -22.12 12.01 2.31
CA GLN A 44 -20.70 12.28 2.51
C GLN A 44 -20.24 11.90 3.92
N LYS A 45 -21.00 12.27 4.95
CA LYS A 45 -20.71 11.84 6.34
C LYS A 45 -20.66 10.33 6.46
N LYS A 46 -21.69 9.64 5.95
CA LYS A 46 -21.77 8.17 5.97
C LYS A 46 -20.64 7.51 5.18
N LYS A 47 -20.24 8.09 4.05
CA LYS A 47 -19.10 7.62 3.25
C LYS A 47 -17.81 7.67 4.09
N THR A 48 -17.53 8.79 4.75
CA THR A 48 -16.35 8.93 5.62
C THR A 48 -16.36 7.91 6.76
N GLU A 49 -17.50 7.70 7.43
CA GLU A 49 -17.65 6.68 8.47
C GLU A 49 -17.35 5.28 7.95
N LEU A 50 -17.89 4.93 6.77
CA LEU A 50 -17.66 3.64 6.14
C LEU A 50 -16.21 3.47 5.69
N GLU A 51 -15.56 4.52 5.20
CA GLU A 51 -14.14 4.49 4.82
C GLU A 51 -13.23 4.22 6.03
N ILE A 52 -13.50 4.87 7.17
CA ILE A 52 -12.78 4.60 8.42
C ILE A 52 -13.00 3.15 8.86
N LYS A 53 -14.26 2.70 8.90
CA LYS A 53 -14.58 1.33 9.29
C LYS A 53 -13.93 0.30 8.36
N ARG A 54 -13.95 0.55 7.05
CA ARG A 54 -13.31 -0.32 6.05
C ARG A 54 -11.80 -0.41 6.27
N LYS A 55 -11.12 0.71 6.52
CA LYS A 55 -9.68 0.74 6.80
C LYS A 55 -9.35 -0.04 8.07
N ASN A 56 -10.12 0.15 9.15
CA ASN A 56 -9.89 -0.56 10.41
C ASN A 56 -10.08 -2.08 10.25
N LEU A 57 -11.15 -2.50 9.56
CA LEU A 57 -11.38 -3.92 9.28
C LEU A 57 -10.29 -4.52 8.41
N HIS A 58 -9.85 -3.81 7.36
CA HIS A 58 -8.72 -4.23 6.52
C HIS A 58 -7.45 -4.43 7.34
N GLY A 59 -7.11 -3.47 8.21
CA GLY A 59 -5.95 -3.59 9.10
C GLY A 59 -6.02 -4.78 10.06
N LEU A 60 -7.20 -5.07 10.62
CA LEU A 60 -7.40 -6.26 11.48
C LEU A 60 -7.29 -7.57 10.69
N MET A 61 -7.78 -7.62 9.46
CA MET A 61 -7.65 -8.79 8.59
C MET A 61 -6.20 -9.07 8.25
N GLU A 62 -5.49 -8.05 7.76
CA GLU A 62 -4.05 -8.16 7.42
C GLU A 62 -3.21 -8.55 8.63
N HIS A 63 -3.45 -7.92 9.79
CA HIS A 63 -2.78 -8.26 11.04
C HIS A 63 -2.97 -9.76 11.36
N GLY A 64 -4.21 -10.24 11.35
CA GLY A 64 -4.52 -11.66 11.56
C GLY A 64 -3.89 -12.59 10.51
N GLU A 65 -3.83 -12.20 9.24
CA GLU A 65 -3.16 -12.98 8.20
C GLU A 65 -1.65 -13.10 8.44
N TYR A 66 -1.01 -12.04 8.92
CA TYR A 66 0.40 -12.07 9.29
C TYR A 66 0.62 -12.94 10.53
N GLU A 67 -0.15 -12.75 11.61
CA GLU A 67 0.04 -13.50 12.86
C GLU A 67 -0.17 -15.01 12.71
N ASN A 68 -1.10 -15.41 11.84
CA ASN A 68 -1.43 -16.82 11.63
C ASN A 68 -0.62 -17.47 10.50
N CYS A 69 0.32 -16.72 9.90
CA CYS A 69 1.19 -17.26 8.88
C CYS A 69 2.37 -18.00 9.53
N ASN A 70 2.53 -19.28 9.22
CA ASN A 70 3.82 -19.96 9.44
C ASN A 70 4.83 -19.40 8.43
N HIS A 71 5.58 -18.37 8.78
CA HIS A 71 6.33 -17.61 7.79
C HIS A 71 7.43 -18.44 7.13
N LEU A 72 7.62 -18.18 5.84
CA LEU A 72 8.74 -18.67 5.04
C LEU A 72 9.49 -17.44 4.52
N TRP A 73 10.61 -17.13 5.17
CA TRP A 73 11.36 -15.92 4.91
C TRP A 73 12.30 -16.07 3.72
N SER A 74 12.43 -14.98 2.98
CA SER A 74 13.40 -14.77 1.92
C SER A 74 14.08 -13.43 2.14
N ILE A 75 15.26 -13.28 1.53
CA ILE A 75 16.02 -12.05 1.57
C ILE A 75 15.86 -11.35 0.23
N SER A 76 15.65 -10.04 0.24
CA SER A 76 15.74 -9.17 -0.94
C SER A 76 16.78 -8.10 -0.69
N MET A 77 17.28 -7.49 -1.75
CA MET A 77 18.13 -6.31 -1.66
C MET A 77 17.33 -5.11 -2.13
N ASP A 78 17.29 -4.05 -1.31
CA ASP A 78 16.61 -2.82 -1.70
C ASP A 78 17.47 -1.98 -2.68
N GLU A 79 16.90 -0.85 -3.13
CA GLU A 79 17.56 0.06 -4.07
C GLU A 79 18.84 0.71 -3.52
N TYR A 80 19.06 0.66 -2.20
CA TYR A 80 20.24 1.18 -1.52
C TYR A 80 21.28 0.08 -1.23
N GLY A 81 21.02 -1.16 -1.67
CA GLY A 81 21.89 -2.30 -1.40
C GLY A 81 21.73 -2.87 0.02
N GLU A 82 20.73 -2.44 0.79
CA GLU A 82 20.46 -2.99 2.11
C GLU A 82 19.64 -4.29 1.96
N TYR A 83 20.00 -5.32 2.71
CA TYR A 83 19.23 -6.56 2.76
C TYR A 83 17.95 -6.35 3.60
N ASP A 84 16.84 -6.85 3.08
CA ASP A 84 15.52 -6.87 3.73
C ASP A 84 14.95 -8.28 3.74
N CYS A 85 14.48 -8.72 4.90
CA CYS A 85 13.78 -9.99 5.06
C CYS A 85 12.27 -9.81 4.82
N PHE A 86 11.67 -10.73 4.06
CA PHE A 86 10.24 -10.74 3.80
C PHE A 86 9.68 -12.16 3.69
N CYS A 87 8.42 -12.36 4.07
CA CYS A 87 7.75 -13.64 3.96
C CYS A 87 7.19 -13.81 2.53
N VAL A 88 7.53 -14.91 1.86
CA VAL A 88 7.03 -15.19 0.50
C VAL A 88 5.54 -15.58 0.47
N LYS A 89 4.97 -15.99 1.61
CA LYS A 89 3.58 -16.43 1.74
C LYS A 89 2.61 -15.26 1.86
N CYS A 90 2.80 -14.44 2.89
CA CYS A 90 1.91 -13.33 3.24
C CYS A 90 2.46 -11.96 2.84
N GLY A 91 3.74 -11.85 2.48
CA GLY A 91 4.33 -10.58 2.07
C GLY A 91 4.76 -9.66 3.22
N LEU A 92 4.66 -10.11 4.48
CA LEU A 92 5.20 -9.43 5.67
C LEU A 92 6.66 -9.05 5.43
N ASN A 93 7.06 -7.81 5.72
CA ASN A 93 8.37 -7.30 5.33
C ASN A 93 9.02 -6.47 6.44
N TYR A 94 10.22 -6.86 6.87
CA TYR A 94 11.01 -6.19 7.91
C TYR A 94 11.41 -4.75 7.58
N LYS A 95 11.36 -4.35 6.31
CA LYS A 95 11.56 -2.96 5.89
C LYS A 95 10.67 -1.99 6.66
N SER A 96 9.41 -2.37 6.92
CA SER A 96 8.46 -1.50 7.64
C SER A 96 8.89 -1.24 9.09
N LEU A 97 9.39 -2.27 9.78
CA LEU A 97 9.97 -2.16 11.12
C LEU A 97 11.27 -1.34 11.10
N ARG A 98 12.15 -1.57 10.12
CA ARG A 98 13.41 -0.83 9.97
C ARG A 98 13.17 0.68 9.78
N LEU A 99 12.25 1.05 8.90
CA LEU A 99 11.87 2.44 8.66
C LEU A 99 11.28 3.08 9.91
N THR A 100 10.44 2.34 10.64
CA THR A 100 9.92 2.76 11.95
C THR A 100 11.04 3.07 12.94
N ASN A 101 11.99 2.14 13.10
CA ASN A 101 13.13 2.33 14.02
C ASN A 101 14.06 3.48 13.62
N ARG A 102 14.06 3.87 12.33
CA ARG A 102 14.75 5.06 11.81
C ARG A 102 13.94 6.36 11.98
N GLY A 103 12.81 6.34 12.69
CA GLY A 103 11.95 7.50 12.89
C GLY A 103 11.16 7.91 11.64
N LYS A 104 11.05 7.03 10.64
CA LYS A 104 10.36 7.29 9.36
C LYS A 104 8.95 6.70 9.32
N GLU A 105 8.27 6.61 10.47
CA GLU A 105 6.89 6.08 10.56
C GLU A 105 5.91 6.86 9.66
N ASN A 106 6.12 8.16 9.48
CA ASN A 106 5.27 9.02 8.66
C ASN A 106 5.36 8.73 7.15
N SER A 107 6.43 8.09 6.68
CA SER A 107 6.55 7.68 5.28
C SER A 107 5.93 6.32 4.98
N LEU A 108 5.46 5.59 6.00
CA LEU A 108 4.84 4.28 5.81
C LEU A 108 3.41 4.43 5.31
N SER A 109 3.08 3.64 4.28
CA SER A 109 1.71 3.37 3.88
C SER A 109 0.90 2.70 5.00
N PHE A 110 -0.43 2.65 4.84
CA PHE A 110 -1.30 2.01 5.82
C PHE A 110 -0.90 0.54 6.06
N ASP A 111 -0.71 -0.24 4.99
CA ASP A 111 -0.36 -1.66 5.10
C ASP A 111 1.03 -1.85 5.73
N GLU A 112 2.00 -1.00 5.41
CA GLU A 112 3.32 -1.05 6.06
C GLU A 112 3.26 -0.73 7.56
N ARG A 113 2.34 0.14 8.00
CA ARG A 113 2.13 0.38 9.44
C ARG A 113 1.57 -0.85 10.15
N VAL A 114 0.68 -1.59 9.49
CA VAL A 114 0.14 -2.86 10.01
C VAL A 114 1.26 -3.90 10.09
N MET A 115 2.08 -4.04 9.04
CA MET A 115 3.25 -4.92 9.08
C MET A 115 4.19 -4.57 10.22
N ALA A 116 4.49 -3.27 10.38
CA ALA A 116 5.39 -2.80 11.45
C ALA A 116 4.83 -3.07 12.85
N SER A 117 3.51 -2.99 13.06
CA SER A 117 2.91 -3.32 14.36
C SER A 117 3.04 -4.80 14.67
N VAL A 118 2.72 -5.68 13.72
CA VAL A 118 2.88 -7.15 13.89
C VAL A 118 4.33 -7.50 14.21
N LEU A 119 5.28 -6.92 13.46
CA LEU A 119 6.71 -7.18 13.67
C LEU A 119 7.25 -6.65 15.01
N LYS A 120 6.60 -5.65 15.62
CA LYS A 120 6.96 -5.16 16.97
C LYS A 120 6.44 -6.08 18.07
N GLU A 121 5.29 -6.72 17.86
CA GLU A 121 4.55 -7.49 18.86
C GLU A 121 5.05 -8.94 18.99
N GLN A 122 5.60 -9.52 17.93
CA GLN A 122 5.95 -10.94 17.87
C GLN A 122 7.44 -11.25 17.77
N SER A 123 7.86 -12.32 18.45
CA SER A 123 9.12 -13.01 18.21
C SER A 123 8.88 -14.22 17.31
N PHE A 124 9.37 -14.17 16.07
CA PHE A 124 9.22 -15.17 15.02
C PHE A 124 10.15 -16.39 15.18
N VAL A 125 10.03 -17.10 16.31
CA VAL A 125 11.01 -18.10 16.78
C VAL A 125 10.93 -19.45 16.01
N ASN A 126 9.90 -19.71 15.21
CA ASN A 126 9.65 -21.02 14.57
C ASN A 126 9.60 -20.98 13.02
N ASP A 127 10.17 -19.95 12.41
CA ASP A 127 10.02 -19.73 10.98
C ASP A 127 11.07 -20.46 10.14
N ALA A 128 10.70 -20.78 8.90
CA ALA A 128 11.60 -21.40 7.92
C ALA A 128 12.22 -20.34 7.01
N ASP A 129 13.46 -20.58 6.56
CA ASP A 129 14.19 -19.67 5.69
C ASP A 129 14.54 -20.31 4.34
N ILE A 130 14.30 -19.58 3.25
CA ILE A 130 14.80 -19.91 1.91
C ILE A 130 16.29 -19.58 1.79
N ASN A 131 16.82 -18.65 2.60
CA ASN A 131 18.24 -18.26 2.66
C ASN A 131 18.89 -17.91 1.30
N ILE A 132 18.09 -17.46 0.33
CA ILE A 132 18.58 -17.00 -0.97
C ILE A 132 18.06 -15.58 -1.22
N VAL A 133 18.99 -14.69 -1.57
CA VAL A 133 18.66 -13.32 -2.00
C VAL A 133 17.88 -13.40 -3.30
N CYS A 134 16.71 -12.78 -3.40
CA CYS A 134 15.87 -12.74 -4.60
C CYS A 134 15.00 -11.48 -4.55
N ASP A 135 14.64 -10.91 -5.71
CA ASP A 135 13.64 -9.84 -5.74
C ASP A 135 12.30 -10.33 -5.14
N ARG A 136 11.64 -9.45 -4.38
CA ARG A 136 10.42 -9.78 -3.65
C ARG A 136 9.29 -10.25 -4.55
N GLU A 137 9.05 -9.56 -5.66
CA GLU A 137 7.96 -9.93 -6.58
C GLU A 137 8.24 -11.29 -7.21
N LEU A 138 9.49 -11.52 -7.62
CA LEU A 138 9.92 -12.79 -8.20
C LEU A 138 9.77 -13.94 -7.19
N ALA A 139 10.24 -13.76 -5.96
CA ALA A 139 10.15 -14.78 -4.92
C ALA A 139 8.70 -15.16 -4.62
N MET A 140 7.83 -14.17 -4.41
CA MET A 140 6.40 -14.42 -4.17
C MET A 140 5.74 -15.11 -5.38
N ALA A 141 6.12 -14.74 -6.61
CA ALA A 141 5.60 -15.38 -7.82
C ALA A 141 6.05 -16.84 -7.96
N ILE A 142 7.32 -17.16 -7.66
CA ILE A 142 7.82 -18.54 -7.64
C ILE A 142 7.06 -19.36 -6.60
N TYR A 143 6.93 -18.85 -5.37
CA TYR A 143 6.20 -19.51 -4.30
C TYR A 143 4.74 -19.80 -4.71
N LYS A 144 4.05 -18.80 -5.26
CA LYS A 144 2.67 -18.94 -5.73
C LYS A 144 2.54 -20.04 -6.78
N LYS A 145 3.47 -20.12 -7.74
CA LYS A 145 3.44 -21.16 -8.79
C LYS A 145 3.68 -22.55 -8.25
N ILE A 146 4.57 -22.70 -7.27
CA ILE A 146 4.80 -23.99 -6.60
C ILE A 146 3.51 -24.44 -5.90
N ARG A 147 2.85 -23.54 -5.17
CA ARG A 147 1.60 -23.85 -4.44
C ARG A 147 0.38 -24.05 -5.35
N GLU A 148 0.31 -23.36 -6.48
CA GLU A 148 -0.73 -23.61 -7.49
C GLU A 148 -0.64 -25.04 -8.04
N TYR A 149 0.56 -25.56 -8.22
CA TYR A 149 0.77 -26.92 -8.73
C TYR A 149 0.74 -27.98 -7.61
N TYR A 150 1.22 -27.63 -6.41
CA TYR A 150 1.24 -28.49 -5.23
C TYR A 150 0.58 -27.78 -4.02
N PRO A 151 -0.75 -27.82 -3.88
CA PRO A 151 -1.46 -27.07 -2.83
C PRO A 151 -1.14 -27.49 -1.39
N ASP A 152 -0.71 -28.73 -1.16
CA ASP A 152 -0.50 -29.27 0.20
C ASP A 152 0.98 -29.57 0.51
N ILE A 153 1.90 -29.03 -0.30
CA ILE A 153 3.34 -29.21 -0.12
C ILE A 153 3.85 -28.59 1.18
N ASP A 154 4.76 -29.26 1.88
CA ASP A 154 5.42 -28.74 3.08
C ASP A 154 6.52 -27.72 2.74
N ASP A 155 6.85 -26.85 3.69
CA ASP A 155 7.80 -25.75 3.48
C ASP A 155 9.21 -26.22 3.11
N LYS A 156 9.68 -27.38 3.60
CA LYS A 156 11.01 -27.90 3.24
C LYS A 156 11.06 -28.30 1.78
N THR A 157 9.97 -28.88 1.28
CA THR A 157 9.86 -29.24 -0.13
C THR A 157 9.66 -27.99 -1.00
N VAL A 158 8.91 -26.98 -0.53
CA VAL A 158 8.81 -25.67 -1.20
C VAL A 158 10.19 -25.04 -1.39
N ILE A 159 11.03 -25.02 -0.35
CA ILE A 159 12.39 -24.46 -0.42
C ILE A 159 13.18 -25.11 -1.56
N LYS A 160 13.17 -26.44 -1.67
CA LYS A 160 13.87 -27.15 -2.75
C LYS A 160 13.37 -26.77 -4.15
N TYR A 161 12.06 -26.72 -4.36
CA TYR A 161 11.50 -26.31 -5.65
C TYR A 161 11.79 -24.85 -5.96
N PHE A 162 11.78 -24.00 -4.94
CA PHE A 162 12.12 -22.59 -5.06
C PHE A 162 13.57 -22.42 -5.52
N GLU A 163 14.51 -23.12 -4.87
CA GLU A 163 15.93 -23.13 -5.23
C GLU A 163 16.16 -23.53 -6.68
N ILE A 164 15.54 -24.63 -7.11
CA ILE A 164 15.62 -25.11 -8.50
C ILE A 164 15.07 -24.06 -9.46
N ALA A 165 13.86 -23.56 -9.20
CA ALA A 165 13.20 -22.58 -10.07
C ALA A 165 14.02 -21.29 -10.19
N LEU A 166 14.58 -20.78 -9.10
CA LEU A 166 15.39 -19.58 -9.10
C LEU A 166 16.73 -19.80 -9.82
N ASN A 167 17.37 -20.96 -9.61
CA ASN A 167 18.59 -21.32 -10.33
C ASN A 167 18.35 -21.42 -11.85
N ASP A 168 17.26 -22.05 -12.27
CA ASP A 168 16.87 -22.12 -13.68
C ASP A 168 16.61 -20.73 -14.26
N ILE A 169 15.98 -19.84 -13.49
CA ILE A 169 15.70 -18.48 -13.92
C ILE A 169 17.00 -17.69 -14.13
N ARG A 170 17.97 -17.85 -13.22
CA ARG A 170 19.25 -17.14 -13.24
C ARG A 170 20.24 -17.67 -14.28
N ASN A 171 20.32 -18.98 -14.41
CA ASN A 171 21.40 -19.64 -15.15
C ASN A 171 21.01 -20.03 -16.58
N ILE A 172 19.71 -20.15 -16.89
CA ILE A 172 19.25 -20.45 -18.25
C ILE A 172 19.01 -19.14 -19.00
N GLU A 173 19.94 -18.80 -19.89
CA GLU A 173 19.79 -17.65 -20.78
C GLU A 173 18.60 -17.83 -21.73
N VAL A 174 17.77 -16.80 -21.81
CA VAL A 174 16.57 -16.80 -22.63
C VAL A 174 16.44 -15.48 -23.41
N SER A 175 15.90 -15.55 -24.63
CA SER A 175 15.61 -14.35 -25.42
C SER A 175 14.63 -13.43 -24.69
N ASP A 176 14.58 -12.15 -25.06
CA ASP A 176 13.70 -11.19 -24.40
C ASP A 176 12.20 -11.52 -24.60
N GLU A 177 11.82 -12.14 -25.72
CA GLU A 177 10.47 -12.68 -25.90
C GLU A 177 10.17 -13.77 -24.87
N ARG A 178 11.14 -14.66 -24.61
CA ARG A 178 11.00 -15.70 -23.59
C ARG A 178 10.96 -15.10 -22.17
N LYS A 179 11.68 -14.01 -21.88
CA LYS A 179 11.58 -13.29 -20.60
C LYS A 179 10.19 -12.70 -20.39
N LYS A 180 9.63 -12.02 -21.39
CA LYS A 180 8.26 -11.48 -21.35
C LYS A 180 7.22 -12.58 -21.16
N SER A 181 7.38 -13.71 -21.85
CA SER A 181 6.53 -14.89 -21.67
C SER A 181 6.66 -15.48 -20.25
N ARG A 182 7.88 -15.58 -19.72
CA ARG A 182 8.16 -16.03 -18.34
C ARG A 182 7.51 -15.11 -17.31
N ALA A 183 7.65 -13.78 -17.44
CA ALA A 183 7.02 -12.81 -16.57
C ALA A 183 5.50 -12.98 -16.55
N LYS A 184 4.88 -13.09 -17.74
CA LYS A 184 3.45 -13.36 -17.87
C LYS A 184 3.02 -14.65 -17.16
N ARG A 185 3.77 -15.75 -17.32
CA ARG A 185 3.47 -17.03 -16.67
C ARG A 185 3.58 -16.97 -15.15
N LEU A 186 4.54 -16.20 -14.64
CA LEU A 186 4.75 -15.96 -13.22
C LEU A 186 3.74 -14.94 -12.64
N GLY A 187 3.01 -14.22 -13.48
CA GLY A 187 2.11 -13.15 -13.05
C GLY A 187 2.83 -11.85 -12.68
N LEU A 188 4.07 -11.68 -13.15
CA LEU A 188 4.88 -10.48 -12.97
C LEU A 188 4.49 -9.40 -13.99
N SER A 189 4.92 -8.16 -13.73
CA SER A 189 4.74 -7.06 -14.68
C SER A 189 5.44 -7.34 -16.02
N LYS A 190 4.91 -6.79 -17.12
CA LYS A 190 5.49 -7.01 -18.46
C LYS A 190 6.92 -6.47 -18.59
N ASP A 191 7.26 -5.48 -17.78
CA ASP A 191 8.53 -4.78 -17.79
C ASP A 191 9.46 -5.24 -16.65
N PHE A 192 9.12 -6.36 -15.98
CA PHE A 192 9.95 -6.93 -14.93
C PHE A 192 11.34 -7.29 -15.45
N ASN A 193 12.38 -6.73 -14.80
CA ASN A 193 13.78 -6.87 -15.20
C ASN A 193 14.70 -7.38 -14.08
N LYS A 194 14.18 -7.61 -12.86
CA LYS A 194 14.95 -8.05 -11.69
C LYS A 194 15.05 -9.59 -11.62
N TRP A 195 15.59 -10.18 -12.67
CA TRP A 195 15.71 -11.64 -12.82
C TRP A 195 16.88 -12.26 -12.06
N LYS A 196 17.80 -11.43 -11.57
CA LYS A 196 19.02 -11.84 -10.89
C LYS A 196 18.87 -11.70 -9.39
#